data_AF-U5TZ92-F1
#
_entry.id   AF-U5TZ92-F1
#
_cell.length_a   1.000
_cell.length_b   1.000
_cell.length_c   1.000
_cell.angle_alpha   90.00
_cell.angle_beta   90.00
_cell.angle_gamma   90.00
#
_symmetry.space_group_name_H-M   'P 1'
#
loop_
_entity.id
_entity.type
_entity.pdbx_description
1 polymer ?
#
loop_
_entity_poly.entity_id
_entity_poly.type
_entity_poly.pdbx_seq_one_letter_code
_entity_poly.pdbx_strand_id
1 'polypeptide(L)'
;NQEEVNLIKRMMIKCADVSNPTRPLQQCVEWARRIAEEYFNQTDEEKARRLPVVMPMFDRTTCSIPKSQMGFFDFIVNDMFEAWDVFVD
;
A
#
# COMPACT_ATOMS: atom_id res chain seq x y z
N ASN A 1 18.69 -0.51 -23.77
CA ASN A 1 18.13 0.50 -24.70
C ASN A 1 17.26 1.50 -23.90
N GLN A 2 16.65 2.50 -24.53
CA GLN A 2 15.89 3.54 -23.81
C GLN A 2 14.61 3.00 -23.12
N GLU A 3 13.98 1.98 -23.69
CA GLU A 3 12.77 1.38 -23.14
C GLU A 3 13.06 0.64 -21.82
N GLU A 4 14.15 -0.12 -21.78
CA GLU A 4 14.64 -0.78 -20.55
C GLU A 4 14.95 0.24 -19.45
N VAL A 5 15.64 1.33 -19.78
CA VAL A 5 15.93 2.41 -18.82
C VAL A 5 14.64 3.02 -18.27
N ASN A 6 13.63 3.21 -19.13
CA ASN A 6 12.33 3.74 -18.70
C ASN A 6 11.58 2.75 -17.79
N LEU A 7 11.67 1.45 -18.06
CA LEU A 7 11.07 0.42 -17.21
C LEU A 7 11.73 0.41 -15.82
N ILE A 8 13.05 0.47 -15.75
CA ILE A 8 13.80 0.53 -14.49
C ILE A 8 13.38 1.76 -13.67
N LYS A 9 13.27 2.94 -14.30
CA LYS A 9 12.82 4.16 -13.61
C LYS A 9 11.40 4.02 -13.05
N ARG A 10 10.50 3.38 -13.80
CA ARG A 10 9.12 3.10 -13.33
C ARG A 10 9.11 2.14 -12.15
N MET A 11 9.92 1.08 -12.20
CA MET A 11 10.03 0.13 -11.09
C MET A 11 10.61 0.79 -9.83
N MET A 12 11.68 1.57 -9.99
CA MET A 12 12.32 2.31 -8.91
C MET A 12 11.35 3.25 -8.20
N ILE A 13 10.59 4.07 -8.94
CA ILE A 13 9.62 4.98 -8.31
C ILE A 13 8.48 4.21 -7.66
N LYS A 14 8.03 3.08 -8.23
CA LYS A 14 6.96 2.26 -7.64
C LYS A 14 7.39 1.58 -6.34
N CYS A 15 8.60 1.00 -6.30
CA CYS A 15 9.16 0.46 -5.08
C CYS A 15 9.30 1.55 -4.00
N ALA A 16 9.77 2.74 -4.37
CA ALA A 16 9.89 3.86 -3.43
C ALA A 16 8.53 4.27 -2.83
N ASP A 17 7.50 4.40 -3.69
CA ASP A 17 6.13 4.85 -3.37
C ASP A 17 5.45 3.95 -2.31
N VAL A 18 5.59 2.62 -2.44
CA VAL A 18 5.00 1.66 -1.50
C VAL A 18 6.03 0.97 -0.59
N SER A 19 7.15 1.64 -0.31
CA SER A 19 8.23 1.09 0.53
C SER A 19 7.91 1.01 2.03
N ASN A 20 6.73 1.46 2.48
CA ASN A 20 6.40 1.52 3.90
C ASN A 20 6.57 0.17 4.64
N PRO A 21 6.15 -0.98 4.08
CA PRO A 21 6.31 -2.28 4.74
C PRO A 21 7.76 -2.75 4.89
N THR A 22 8.70 -2.18 4.13
CA THR A 22 10.13 -2.52 4.17
C THR A 22 10.92 -1.58 5.09
N ARG A 23 10.26 -0.61 5.73
CA ARG A 23 10.87 0.28 6.73
C ARG A 23 10.98 -0.40 8.10
N PRO A 24 11.87 0.10 8.99
CA PRO A 24 11.87 -0.29 10.40
C PRO A 24 10.46 -0.29 11.01
N LEU A 25 10.19 -1.28 11.87
CA LEU A 25 8.84 -1.59 12.36
C LEU A 25 8.04 -0.37 12.82
N GLN A 26 8.65 0.54 13.58
CA GLN A 26 7.98 1.74 14.08
C GLN A 26 7.46 2.63 12.94
N GLN A 27 8.23 2.80 11.87
CA GLN A 27 7.84 3.58 10.70
C GLN A 27 6.77 2.84 9.89
N CYS A 28 6.94 1.53 9.68
CA CYS A 28 5.95 0.68 9.01
C CYS A 28 4.57 0.79 9.68
N VAL A 29 4.52 0.67 11.02
CA VAL A 29 3.27 0.79 11.80
C VAL A 29 2.65 2.17 11.69
N GLU A 30 3.45 3.24 11.79
CA GLU A 30 2.92 4.60 11.68
C GLU A 30 2.35 4.88 10.28
N TRP A 31 3.01 4.43 9.22
CA TRP A 31 2.51 4.58 7.85
C TRP A 31 1.24 3.75 7.61
N ALA A 32 1.18 2.52 8.11
CA ALA A 32 -0.02 1.69 8.06
C ALA A 32 -1.23 2.36 8.74
N ARG A 33 -1.00 3.02 9.88
CA ARG A 33 -2.04 3.77 10.60
C ARG A 33 -2.52 4.99 9.80
N ARG A 34 -1.60 5.75 9.20
CA ARG A 34 -1.93 6.94 8.39
C ARG A 34 -2.79 6.60 7.19
N ILE A 35 -2.40 5.59 6.40
CA ILE A 35 -3.16 5.21 5.21
C ILE A 35 -4.51 4.60 5.57
N ALA A 36 -4.59 3.84 6.67
CA ALA A 36 -5.85 3.31 7.15
C ALA A 36 -6.82 4.43 7.55
N GLU A 37 -6.35 5.47 8.26
CA GLU A 37 -7.18 6.61 8.63
C GLU A 37 -7.69 7.38 7.38
N GLU A 38 -6.85 7.52 6.36
CA GLU A 38 -7.26 8.13 5.08
C GLU A 38 -8.41 7.34 4.41
N TYR A 39 -8.28 6.00 4.33
CA TYR A 39 -9.33 5.15 3.77
C TYR A 39 -10.60 5.12 4.64
N PHE A 40 -10.46 5.21 5.96
CA PHE A 40 -11.60 5.33 6.86
C PHE A 40 -12.37 6.62 6.61
N ASN A 41 -11.67 7.75 6.47
CA ASN A 41 -12.30 9.04 6.17
C ASN A 41 -13.05 9.01 4.85
N GLN A 42 -12.48 8.40 3.81
CA GLN A 42 -13.18 8.21 2.54
C GLN A 42 -14.44 7.36 2.72
N THR A 43 -14.32 6.22 3.40
CA THR A 43 -15.44 5.29 3.61
C THR A 43 -16.58 5.94 4.41
N ASP A 44 -16.26 6.76 5.40
CA ASP A 44 -17.25 7.52 6.17
C ASP A 44 -17.96 8.56 5.31
N GLU A 45 -17.21 9.28 4.47
CA GLU A 45 -17.76 10.26 3.55
C GLU A 45 -18.66 9.63 2.48
N GLU A 46 -18.25 8.49 1.91
CA GLU A 46 -19.05 7.70 0.97
C GLU A 46 -20.39 7.32 1.60
N LYS A 47 -20.39 6.81 2.83
CA LYS A 47 -21.62 6.48 3.57
C LYS A 47 -22.47 7.71 3.85
N ALA A 48 -21.87 8.79 4.34
CA ALA A 48 -22.58 10.02 4.70
C ALA A 48 -23.29 10.64 3.48
N ARG A 49 -22.64 10.59 2.32
CA ARG A 49 -23.17 11.10 1.04
C ARG A 49 -24.04 10.08 0.29
N ARG A 50 -24.23 8.87 0.85
CA ARG A 50 -24.95 7.75 0.21
C ARG A 50 -24.37 7.39 -1.17
N LEU A 51 -23.05 7.48 -1.30
CA LEU A 51 -22.32 7.02 -2.47
C LEU A 51 -22.03 5.51 -2.36
N PRO A 52 -21.75 4.83 -3.48
CA PRO A 52 -21.24 3.47 -3.44
C PRO A 52 -19.92 3.42 -2.66
N VAL A 53 -19.85 2.57 -1.63
CA VAL A 53 -18.62 2.38 -0.86
C VAL A 53 -17.65 1.52 -1.65
N VAL A 54 -16.51 2.07 -2.06
CA VAL A 54 -15.56 1.36 -2.95
C VAL A 54 -14.51 0.56 -2.18
N MET A 55 -14.31 0.87 -0.89
CA MET A 55 -13.35 0.20 -0.01
C MET A 55 -14.04 -0.41 1.23
N PRO A 56 -14.98 -1.36 1.08
CA PRO A 56 -15.80 -1.86 2.19
C PRO A 56 -15.00 -2.52 3.32
N MET A 57 -13.78 -2.99 3.03
CA MET A 57 -12.87 -3.58 4.03
C MET A 57 -12.18 -2.54 4.92
N PHE A 58 -12.22 -1.25 4.53
CA PHE A 58 -11.65 -0.14 5.26
C PHE A 58 -12.74 0.70 5.95
N ASP A 59 -13.57 0.00 6.71
CA ASP A 59 -14.50 0.62 7.65
C ASP A 59 -13.86 0.67 9.04
N ARG A 60 -13.73 1.85 9.65
CA ARG A 60 -13.08 2.01 10.96
C ARG A 60 -13.71 1.16 12.08
N THR A 61 -14.96 0.73 11.91
CA THR A 61 -15.69 -0.09 12.88
C THR A 61 -15.40 -1.59 12.78
N THR A 62 -14.87 -2.06 11.64
CA THR A 62 -14.67 -3.50 11.38
C THR A 62 -13.28 -3.86 10.85
N CYS A 63 -12.53 -2.89 10.33
CA CYS A 63 -11.24 -3.10 9.71
C CYS A 63 -10.18 -3.59 10.72
N SER A 64 -9.47 -4.64 10.36
CA SER A 64 -8.26 -5.07 11.06
C SER A 64 -7.04 -4.60 10.29
N ILE A 65 -6.44 -3.47 10.71
CA ILE A 65 -5.24 -2.90 10.06
C ILE A 65 -4.13 -3.96 9.88
N PRO A 66 -3.77 -4.78 10.90
CA PRO A 66 -2.74 -5.80 10.72
C PRO A 66 -3.07 -6.82 9.62
N LYS A 67 -4.32 -7.30 9.55
CA LYS A 67 -4.74 -8.24 8.50
C LYS A 67 -4.72 -7.59 7.13
N SER A 68 -5.17 -6.34 7.02
CA SER A 68 -5.11 -5.59 5.76
C SER A 68 -3.67 -5.36 5.30
N GLN A 69 -2.73 -5.10 6.23
CA GLN A 69 -1.31 -4.95 5.89
C GLN A 69 -0.66 -6.28 5.47
N MET A 70 -0.99 -7.41 6.10
CA MET A 70 -0.54 -8.72 5.63
C MET A 70 -1.04 -9.01 4.21
N GLY A 71 -2.34 -8.76 3.94
CA GLY A 71 -2.88 -8.90 2.60
C GLY A 71 -2.18 -7.98 1.58
N PHE A 72 -2.00 -6.70 1.90
CA PHE A 72 -1.29 -5.78 1.01
C PHE A 72 0.15 -6.24 0.73
N PHE A 73 0.84 -6.75 1.75
CA PHE A 73 2.18 -7.29 1.59
C PHE A 73 2.19 -8.49 0.65
N ASP A 74 1.34 -9.48 0.90
CA ASP A 74 1.27 -10.73 0.14
C ASP A 74 0.86 -10.50 -1.33
N PHE A 75 -0.10 -9.60 -1.57
CA PHE A 75 -0.65 -9.38 -2.92
C PHE A 75 0.15 -8.40 -3.79
N ILE A 76 0.87 -7.45 -3.18
CA ILE A 76 1.54 -6.37 -3.94
C ILE A 76 3.03 -6.30 -3.63
N VAL A 77 3.40 -6.26 -2.36
CA VAL A 77 4.75 -5.84 -1.95
C VAL A 77 5.76 -6.95 -2.13
N ASN A 78 5.41 -8.19 -1.77
CA ASN A 78 6.36 -9.31 -1.73
C ASN A 78 7.01 -9.54 -3.09
N ASP A 79 6.23 -9.87 -4.13
CA ASP A 79 6.75 -10.18 -5.46
C ASP A 79 7.42 -8.96 -6.12
N MET A 80 6.88 -7.75 -5.86
CA MET A 80 7.45 -6.52 -6.41
C MET A 80 8.84 -6.23 -5.83
N PHE A 81 9.03 -6.39 -4.52
CA PHE A 81 10.33 -6.16 -3.89
C PHE A 81 11.30 -7.30 -4.14
N GLU A 82 10.85 -8.55 -4.22
CA GLU A 82 11.71 -9.69 -4.60
C GLU A 82 12.28 -9.48 -6.02
N ALA A 83 11.45 -9.09 -6.99
CA ALA A 83 11.91 -8.81 -8.34
C ALA A 83 12.87 -7.60 -8.40
N TRP A 84 12.66 -6.60 -7.55
CA TRP A 84 13.54 -5.43 -7.48
C TRP A 84 14.88 -5.77 -6.83
N ASP A 85 14.87 -6.54 -5.73
CA ASP A 85 16.05 -7.01 -5.01
C ASP A 85 16.99 -7.79 -5.94
N VAL A 86 16.45 -8.78 -6.66
CA VAL A 86 17.17 -9.57 -7.66
C VAL A 86 17.77 -8.71 -8.79
N PHE A 87 17.17 -7.56 -9.10
CA PHE A 87 17.65 -6.67 -10.16
C PHE A 87 18.73 -5.70 -9.69
N VAL A 88 18.70 -5.26 -8.43
CA VAL A 88 19.61 -4.22 -7.90
C VAL A 88 20.85 -4.78 -7.21
N ASP A 89 20.84 -6.05 -6.84
CA ASP A 89 22.03 -6.82 -6.43
C ASP A 89 22.98 -7.07 -7.62
#